data_AF-A0AAV4F1K9-F1
#
_entry.id   AF-A0AAV4F1K9-F1
#
_cell.length_a   1.000
_cell.length_b   1.000
_cell.length_c   1.000
_cell.angle_alpha   90.00
_cell.angle_beta   90.00
_cell.angle_gamma   90.00
#
_symmetry.space_group_name_H-M   'P 1'
#
loop_
_entity.id
_entity.type
_entity.pdbx_description
1 polymer ?
#
loop_
_entity_poly.entity_id
_entity_poly.type
_entity_poly.pdbx_seq_one_letter_code
_entity_poly.pdbx_strand_id
1 'polypeptide(L)'
;MSRDGLSALGINLGVNIINHDCLQTLEQILESHGSVFKSSAGCLLGTKPKVKLYTEPGTILKFCRAQQPLYALREAIEEELSGLQSDGIIEPIQHSKWATLIIPMRKDRTIRICGDYETTLNKVCEGDNHPILYINDLAFDLSGGDKYIKLDLT
;
A
#
# COMPACT_ATOMS: atom_id res chain seq x y z
N MET A 1 -20.26 0.88 17.63
CA MET A 1 -20.33 1.36 16.23
C MET A 1 -18.92 1.20 15.67
N SER A 2 -18.72 0.18 14.83
CA SER A 2 -17.38 -0.26 14.44
C SER A 2 -16.68 0.78 13.56
N ARG A 3 -15.41 1.08 13.86
CA ARG A 3 -14.56 1.99 13.09
C ARG A 3 -13.77 1.19 12.06
N ASP A 4 -14.45 0.47 11.18
CA ASP A 4 -13.77 -0.45 10.27
C ASP A 4 -13.17 0.27 9.06
N GLY A 5 -11.86 0.51 9.15
CA GLY A 5 -10.93 0.90 8.08
C GLY A 5 -11.29 0.34 6.70
N LEU A 6 -11.47 -0.97 6.68
CA LEU A 6 -11.61 -1.80 5.50
C LEU A 6 -13.01 -1.73 4.87
N SER A 7 -14.02 -1.35 5.65
CA SER A 7 -15.40 -1.21 5.14
C SER A 7 -15.51 -0.14 4.06
N ALA A 8 -14.69 0.92 4.15
CA ALA A 8 -14.57 1.96 3.12
C ALA A 8 -13.95 1.44 1.80
N LEU A 9 -13.19 0.35 1.87
CA LEU A 9 -12.66 -0.36 0.70
C LEU A 9 -13.62 -1.45 0.20
N GLY A 10 -14.82 -1.56 0.79
CA GLY A 10 -15.77 -2.65 0.52
C GLY A 10 -15.30 -4.00 1.06
N ILE A 11 -14.27 -4.02 1.90
CA ILE A 11 -13.69 -5.23 2.50
C ILE A 11 -14.28 -5.38 3.90
N ASN A 12 -15.14 -6.38 4.08
CA ASN A 12 -15.69 -6.71 5.38
C ASN A 12 -14.86 -7.84 6.01
N LEU A 13 -13.87 -7.48 6.82
CA LEU A 13 -13.18 -8.43 7.69
C LEU A 13 -13.85 -8.38 9.07
N GLY A 14 -14.83 -9.24 9.29
CA GLY A 14 -15.33 -9.49 10.64
C GLY A 14 -14.29 -10.26 11.46
N VAL A 15 -14.36 -10.13 12.80
CA VAL A 15 -13.71 -11.10 13.69
C VAL A 15 -14.43 -12.44 13.50
N ASN A 16 -13.86 -13.29 12.65
CA ASN A 16 -14.39 -14.63 12.41
C ASN A 16 -13.94 -15.53 13.55
N ILE A 17 -14.83 -15.74 14.53
CA ILE A 17 -14.66 -16.79 15.53
C ILE A 17 -14.96 -18.12 14.84
N ILE A 18 -13.89 -18.84 14.48
CA ILE A 18 -14.02 -20.18 13.92
C ILE A 18 -14.28 -21.12 15.10
N ASN A 19 -15.55 -21.47 15.32
CA ASN A 19 -15.92 -22.53 16.26
C ASN A 19 -15.37 -23.85 15.70
N HIS A 20 -14.52 -24.50 16.51
CA HIS A 20 -13.75 -25.68 16.14
C HIS A 20 -14.66 -26.85 15.74
N ASP A 21 -14.69 -27.17 14.45
CA ASP A 21 -15.04 -28.50 13.90
C ASP A 21 -14.26 -28.79 12.59
N CYS A 22 -13.08 -28.17 12.41
CA CYS A 22 -12.29 -28.35 11.19
C CYS A 22 -10.97 -29.09 11.47
N LEU A 23 -10.79 -30.24 10.80
CA LEU A 23 -9.64 -31.15 10.87
C LEU A 23 -8.50 -30.77 9.90
N GLN A 24 -8.49 -29.56 9.35
CA GLN A 24 -7.51 -29.18 8.34
C GLN A 24 -6.19 -28.74 8.97
N THR A 25 -5.07 -29.24 8.44
CA THR A 25 -3.73 -28.77 8.82
C THR A 25 -3.43 -27.43 8.16
N LEU A 26 -2.50 -26.66 8.74
CA LEU A 26 -2.02 -25.40 8.16
C LEU A 26 -1.54 -25.58 6.72
N GLU A 27 -0.86 -26.70 6.42
CA GLU A 27 -0.35 -27.00 5.08
C GLU A 27 -1.49 -27.09 4.06
N GLN A 28 -2.60 -27.76 4.41
CA GLN A 28 -3.76 -27.87 3.52
C GLN A 28 -4.41 -26.52 3.24
N ILE A 29 -4.44 -25.62 4.23
CA ILE A 29 -4.95 -24.26 4.07
C ILE A 29 -4.04 -23.44 3.16
N LEU A 30 -2.72 -23.51 3.38
CA LEU A 30 -1.74 -22.82 2.55
C LEU A 30 -1.73 -23.32 1.11
N GLU A 31 -1.85 -24.63 0.89
CA GLU A 31 -1.94 -25.23 -0.44
C GLU A 31 -3.22 -24.80 -1.17
N SER A 32 -4.38 -24.88 -0.49
CA SER A 32 -5.67 -24.48 -1.08
C SER A 32 -5.74 -22.98 -1.41
N HIS A 33 -4.98 -22.15 -0.70
CA HIS A 33 -4.93 -20.70 -0.88
C HIS A 33 -3.59 -20.22 -1.45
N GLY A 34 -2.81 -21.08 -2.10
CA GLY A 34 -1.48 -20.73 -2.60
C GLY A 34 -1.47 -19.56 -3.59
N SER A 35 -2.62 -19.24 -4.20
CA SER A 35 -2.77 -18.11 -5.12
C SER A 35 -2.66 -16.74 -4.44
N VAL A 36 -2.98 -16.61 -3.15
CA VAL A 36 -2.91 -15.34 -2.41
C VAL A 36 -1.56 -15.08 -1.74
N PHE A 37 -0.73 -16.12 -1.59
CA PHE A 37 0.60 -16.04 -0.98
C PHE A 37 1.74 -15.93 -2.02
N LYS A 38 1.45 -15.34 -3.17
CA LYS A 38 2.46 -15.11 -4.22
C LYS A 38 3.43 -14.01 -3.78
N SER A 39 4.68 -14.12 -4.23
CA SER A 39 5.73 -13.12 -3.97
C SER A 39 5.60 -11.84 -4.83
N SER A 40 4.73 -11.84 -5.83
CA SER A 40 4.46 -10.69 -6.70
C SER A 40 3.44 -9.77 -6.05
N ALA A 41 3.55 -8.46 -6.32
CA ALA A 41 2.54 -7.49 -5.90
C ALA A 41 1.14 -7.89 -6.36
N GLY A 42 0.19 -7.89 -5.42
CA GLY A 42 -1.23 -8.09 -5.73
C GLY A 42 -1.87 -6.81 -6.28
N CYS A 43 -2.99 -6.97 -7.00
CA CYS A 43 -3.84 -5.85 -7.39
C CYS A 43 -5.22 -6.04 -6.77
N LEU A 44 -5.78 -4.99 -6.18
CA LEU A 44 -7.14 -5.05 -5.63
C LEU A 44 -8.16 -5.11 -6.78
N LEU A 45 -8.74 -6.29 -7.01
CA LEU A 45 -9.70 -6.55 -8.08
C LEU A 45 -11.14 -6.26 -7.60
N GLY A 46 -11.92 -5.45 -8.33
CA GLY A 46 -13.35 -5.21 -8.05
C GLY A 46 -13.82 -3.75 -8.12
N THR A 47 -15.06 -3.48 -7.69
CA THR A 47 -15.68 -2.15 -7.59
C THR A 47 -15.11 -1.35 -6.42
N LYS A 48 -13.93 -0.77 -6.67
CA LYS A 48 -13.45 0.58 -6.28
C LYS A 48 -13.89 1.21 -4.95
N PRO A 49 -12.94 1.93 -4.33
CA PRO A 49 -12.62 3.24 -4.91
C PRO A 49 -11.37 3.22 -5.80
N LYS A 50 -11.42 3.92 -6.94
CA LYS A 50 -10.20 4.51 -7.50
C LYS A 50 -9.74 5.50 -6.43
N VAL A 51 -8.52 5.33 -5.91
CA VAL A 51 -7.96 6.31 -4.98
C VAL A 51 -7.97 7.67 -5.67
N LYS A 52 -8.58 8.66 -5.02
CA LYS A 52 -8.62 10.05 -5.48
C LYS A 52 -7.90 10.88 -4.46
N LEU A 53 -7.03 11.75 -4.94
CA LEU A 53 -6.42 12.80 -4.14
C LEU A 53 -7.26 14.07 -4.33
N TYR A 54 -7.69 14.67 -3.22
CA TYR A 54 -8.46 15.91 -3.20
C TYR A 54 -7.52 17.07 -2.87
N THR A 55 -7.80 18.22 -3.48
CA THR A 55 -7.05 19.47 -3.28
C THR A 55 -8.02 20.62 -3.33
N GLU A 56 -7.75 21.67 -2.55
CA GLU A 56 -8.58 22.88 -2.53
C GLU A 56 -8.75 23.47 -3.95
N PRO A 57 -9.94 23.98 -4.31
CA PRO A 57 -10.19 24.58 -5.61
C PRO A 57 -9.21 25.72 -5.92
N GLY A 58 -8.60 25.70 -7.11
CA GLY A 58 -7.63 26.73 -7.53
C GLY A 58 -6.20 26.48 -7.07
N THR A 59 -5.93 25.36 -6.39
CA THR A 59 -4.57 24.93 -6.04
C THR A 59 -3.70 24.75 -7.28
N ILE A 60 -2.52 25.36 -7.26
CA ILE A 60 -1.49 25.16 -8.29
C ILE A 60 -0.59 24.01 -7.86
N LEU A 61 -0.63 22.91 -8.61
CA LEU A 61 0.25 21.78 -8.38
C LEU A 61 1.69 22.12 -8.79
N LYS A 62 2.65 21.62 -8.01
CA LYS A 62 4.07 21.89 -8.23
C LYS A 62 4.66 20.89 -9.23
N PHE A 63 5.36 21.40 -10.24
CA PHE A 63 6.19 20.61 -11.13
C PHE A 63 7.66 20.73 -10.72
N CYS A 64 8.21 19.70 -10.08
CA CYS A 64 9.63 19.64 -9.75
C CYS A 64 10.40 19.01 -10.91
N ARG A 65 11.38 19.75 -11.44
CA ARG A 65 12.27 19.23 -12.47
C ARG A 65 13.16 18.12 -11.89
N ALA A 66 13.32 17.03 -12.63
CA ALA A 66 14.22 15.95 -12.27
C ALA A 66 15.66 16.45 -12.06
N GLN A 67 16.30 15.95 -11.01
CA GLN A 67 17.71 16.22 -10.70
C GLN A 67 18.59 15.11 -11.28
N GLN A 68 19.85 15.42 -11.58
CA GLN A 68 20.81 14.38 -11.97
C GLN A 68 21.21 13.57 -10.74
N PRO A 69 21.02 12.24 -10.72
CA PRO A 69 21.50 11.40 -9.64
C PRO A 69 23.02 11.24 -9.73
N LEU A 70 23.62 10.82 -8.62
CA LEU A 70 25.03 10.40 -8.58
C LEU A 70 25.26 9.30 -9.62
N TYR A 71 26.40 9.38 -10.32
CA TYR A 71 26.72 8.47 -11.42
C TYR A 71 26.63 7.00 -11.00
N ALA A 72 27.14 6.67 -9.81
CA ALA A 72 27.11 5.31 -9.25
C ALA A 72 25.70 4.75 -8.97
N LEU A 73 24.67 5.60 -8.88
CA LEU A 73 23.29 5.18 -8.61
C LEU A 73 22.44 5.07 -9.87
N ARG A 74 22.93 5.51 -11.04
CA ARG A 74 22.14 5.58 -12.26
C ARG A 74 21.61 4.21 -12.70
N GLU A 75 22.48 3.21 -12.75
CA GLU A 75 22.12 1.86 -13.16
C GLU A 75 21.08 1.24 -12.21
N ALA A 76 21.30 1.38 -10.90
CA ALA A 76 20.37 0.88 -9.89
C ALA A 76 18.98 1.57 -9.96
N ILE A 77 18.95 2.88 -10.25
CA ILE A 77 17.69 3.63 -10.45
C ILE A 77 16.94 3.13 -11.69
N GLU A 78 17.65 2.94 -12.80
CA GLU A 78 17.04 2.46 -14.04
C GLU A 78 16.49 1.03 -13.88
N GLU A 79 17.24 0.14 -13.23
CA GLU A 79 16.82 -1.24 -12.95
C GLU A 79 15.54 -1.27 -12.10
N GLU A 80 15.49 -0.50 -11.01
CA GLU A 80 14.31 -0.41 -10.15
C GLU A 80 13.10 0.20 -10.88
N LEU A 81 13.28 1.27 -11.66
CA LEU A 81 12.20 1.84 -12.48
C LEU A 81 11.67 0.85 -13.52
N SER A 82 12.56 0.10 -14.16
CA SER A 82 12.21 -0.92 -15.13
C SER A 82 11.39 -2.04 -14.48
N GLY A 83 11.81 -2.50 -13.29
CA GLY A 83 11.07 -3.49 -12.50
C GLY A 83 9.67 -3.01 -12.10
N LEU A 84 9.55 -1.79 -11.59
CA LEU A 84 8.26 -1.20 -11.24
C LEU A 84 7.33 -1.08 -12.47
N GLN A 85 7.89 -0.80 -13.64
CA GLN A 85 7.12 -0.72 -14.89
C GLN A 85 6.71 -2.12 -15.39
N SER A 86 7.59 -3.13 -15.30
CA SER A 86 7.26 -4.51 -15.68
C SER A 86 6.20 -5.12 -14.77
N ASP A 87 6.22 -4.75 -13.49
CA ASP A 87 5.24 -5.17 -12.49
C ASP A 87 3.91 -4.41 -12.61
N GLY A 88 3.82 -3.41 -13.48
CA GLY A 88 2.62 -2.61 -13.71
C GLY A 88 2.30 -1.65 -12.56
N ILE A 89 3.27 -1.34 -11.69
CA ILE A 89 3.10 -0.42 -10.56
C ILE A 89 3.15 1.03 -11.04
N ILE A 90 4.01 1.32 -12.03
CA ILE A 90 4.12 2.63 -12.67
C ILE A 90 4.01 2.52 -14.19
N GLU A 91 3.64 3.61 -14.84
CA GLU A 91 3.61 3.72 -16.29
C GLU A 91 4.26 5.03 -16.77
N PRO A 92 4.89 5.03 -17.96
CA PRO A 92 5.47 6.24 -18.52
C PRO A 92 4.35 7.17 -19.02
N ILE A 93 4.47 8.45 -18.68
CA ILE A 93 3.56 9.50 -19.16
C ILE A 93 4.34 10.55 -19.95
N GLN A 94 3.79 11.03 -21.06
CA GLN A 94 4.44 12.04 -21.90
C GLN A 94 4.38 13.45 -21.29
N HIS A 95 3.25 13.76 -20.64
CA HIS A 95 2.97 15.10 -20.11
C HIS A 95 2.30 15.00 -18.75
N SER A 96 2.78 15.80 -17.80
CA SER A 96 2.17 15.95 -16.49
C SER A 96 2.14 17.42 -16.08
N LYS A 97 1.06 17.82 -15.41
CA LYS A 97 0.94 19.16 -14.80
C LYS A 97 1.75 19.28 -13.51
N TRP A 98 2.19 18.16 -12.95
CA TRP A 98 2.91 18.09 -11.68
C TRP A 98 3.97 16.99 -11.72
N ALA A 99 4.99 17.14 -10.89
CA ALA A 99 6.07 16.15 -10.78
C ALA A 99 6.73 16.31 -9.43
N THR A 100 7.19 15.19 -8.87
CA THR A 100 8.03 15.19 -7.67
C THR A 100 9.40 14.61 -7.97
N LEU A 101 10.38 14.94 -7.13
CA LEU A 101 11.70 14.37 -7.21
C LEU A 101 11.68 12.92 -6.71
N ILE A 102 12.40 12.04 -7.43
CA ILE A 102 12.72 10.70 -6.95
C ILE A 102 13.93 10.76 -6.04
N ILE A 103 13.79 10.16 -4.86
CA ILE A 103 14.82 9.94 -3.86
C ILE A 103 15.14 8.44 -3.84
N PRO A 104 16.35 8.03 -4.27
CA PRO A 104 16.81 6.66 -4.10
C PRO A 104 17.21 6.42 -2.64
N MET A 105 16.54 5.47 -1.98
CA MET A 105 16.84 5.06 -0.62
C MET A 105 17.49 3.68 -0.63
N ARG A 106 18.48 3.44 0.22
CA ARG A 106 19.08 2.10 0.34
C ARG A 106 18.06 1.12 0.93
N LYS A 107 17.91 -0.05 0.30
CA LYS A 107 17.12 -1.17 0.81
C LYS A 107 17.98 -2.43 0.72
N ASP A 108 18.47 -2.92 1.85
CA ASP A 108 19.39 -4.06 1.92
C ASP A 108 20.63 -3.89 1.01
N ARG A 109 20.69 -4.68 -0.07
CA ARG A 109 21.74 -4.67 -1.11
C ARG A 109 21.29 -3.97 -2.40
N THR A 110 20.05 -3.49 -2.45
CA THR A 110 19.46 -2.76 -3.59
C THR A 110 19.08 -1.34 -3.17
N ILE A 111 18.34 -0.65 -4.02
CA ILE A 111 17.71 0.62 -3.72
C ILE A 111 16.18 0.48 -3.75
N ARG A 112 15.48 1.42 -3.12
CA ARG A 112 14.04 1.64 -3.22
C ARG A 112 13.84 3.07 -3.72
N ILE A 113 13.00 3.22 -4.72
CA ILE A 113 12.61 4.55 -5.21
C ILE A 113 11.49 5.13 -4.34
N CYS A 114 11.68 6.35 -3.86
CA CYS A 114 10.69 7.09 -3.08
C CYS A 114 10.45 8.47 -3.71
N GLY A 115 9.20 8.94 -3.75
CA GLY A 115 8.90 10.31 -4.17
C GLY A 115 8.99 11.29 -3.00
N ASP A 116 9.52 12.50 -3.23
CA ASP A 116 9.47 13.59 -2.24
C ASP A 116 8.07 14.24 -2.21
N TYR A 117 7.10 13.53 -1.63
CA TYR A 117 5.73 14.04 -1.54
C TYR A 117 5.59 15.13 -0.47
N GLU A 118 6.51 15.20 0.49
CA GLU A 118 6.51 16.23 1.54
C GLU A 118 6.65 17.64 0.95
N THR A 119 7.55 17.83 -0.02
CA THR A 119 7.75 19.15 -0.62
C THR A 119 6.77 19.48 -1.76
N THR A 120 5.89 18.54 -2.11
CA THR A 120 4.95 18.61 -3.24
C THR A 120 3.51 18.31 -2.82
N LEU A 121 3.01 17.08 -3.04
CA LEU A 121 1.61 16.70 -2.89
C LEU A 121 1.09 16.85 -1.45
N ASN A 122 1.87 16.49 -0.43
CA ASN A 122 1.42 16.53 0.96
C ASN A 122 1.09 17.96 1.45
N LYS A 123 1.58 19.00 0.76
CA LYS A 123 1.27 20.41 1.10
C LYS A 123 -0.08 20.87 0.58
N VAL A 124 -0.63 20.17 -0.39
CA VAL A 124 -1.81 20.61 -1.15
C VAL A 124 -2.95 19.60 -1.13
N CYS A 125 -2.65 18.34 -0.84
CA CYS A 125 -3.66 17.31 -0.68
C CYS A 125 -4.41 17.50 0.63
N GLU A 126 -5.74 17.44 0.54
CA GLU A 126 -6.61 17.40 1.70
C GLU A 126 -6.37 16.10 2.49
N GLY A 127 -6.35 16.21 3.81
CA GLY A 127 -6.22 15.06 4.69
C GLY A 127 -7.51 14.25 4.71
N ASP A 128 -7.42 12.96 4.42
CA ASP A 128 -8.50 12.01 4.66
C ASP A 128 -8.43 11.51 6.10
N ASN A 129 -9.39 11.92 6.93
CA ASN A 129 -9.49 11.51 8.32
C ASN A 129 -10.30 10.20 8.43
N HIS A 130 -9.79 9.13 7.84
CA HIS A 130 -10.38 7.81 8.02
C HIS A 130 -10.02 7.27 9.41
N PRO A 131 -10.99 6.76 10.20
CA PRO A 131 -10.71 6.36 11.56
C PRO A 131 -9.81 5.11 11.58
N ILE A 132 -8.70 5.22 12.29
CA ILE A 132 -7.87 4.08 12.68
C ILE A 132 -8.38 3.62 14.05
N LEU A 133 -8.61 2.31 14.21
CA LEU A 133 -9.00 1.71 15.49
C LEU A 133 -7.92 1.92 16.54
N TYR A 134 -8.32 2.25 17.77
CA TYR A 134 -7.37 2.26 18.88
C TYR A 134 -7.01 0.83 19.27
N ILE A 135 -5.76 0.63 19.71
CA ILE A 135 -5.27 -0.69 20.09
C ILE A 135 -6.10 -1.33 21.21
N ASN A 136 -6.64 -0.53 22.13
CA ASN A 136 -7.48 -1.01 23.23
C ASN A 136 -8.84 -1.52 22.75
N ASP A 137 -9.44 -0.86 21.75
CA ASP A 137 -10.70 -1.30 21.16
C ASP A 137 -10.50 -2.66 20.47
N LEU A 138 -9.41 -2.79 19.69
CA LEU A 138 -9.03 -4.05 19.06
C LEU A 138 -8.75 -5.15 20.08
N ALA A 139 -8.05 -4.85 21.17
CA ALA A 139 -7.75 -5.82 22.22
C ALA A 139 -9.01 -6.28 22.97
N PHE A 140 -9.98 -5.39 23.17
CA PHE A 140 -11.26 -5.74 23.77
C PHE A 140 -12.06 -6.69 22.86
N ASP A 141 -12.14 -6.39 21.57
CA ASP A 141 -12.85 -7.23 20.60
C ASP A 141 -12.23 -8.62 20.41
N LEU A 142 -10.91 -8.74 20.63
CA LEU A 142 -10.17 -9.99 20.58
C LEU A 142 -10.16 -10.76 21.93
N SER A 143 -10.71 -10.18 23.00
CA SER A 143 -10.66 -10.78 24.33
C SER A 143 -11.45 -12.09 24.41
N GLY A 144 -10.92 -13.07 25.16
CA GLY A 144 -11.51 -14.40 25.28
C GLY A 144 -11.10 -15.38 24.17
N GLY A 145 -10.23 -14.99 23.23
CA GLY A 145 -9.63 -15.90 22.26
C GLY A 145 -8.51 -16.76 22.86
N ASP A 146 -8.52 -18.05 22.56
CA ASP A 146 -7.46 -18.99 22.97
C ASP A 146 -6.24 -19.01 22.02
N LYS A 147 -6.46 -18.65 20.74
CA LYS A 147 -5.44 -18.63 19.68
C LYS A 147 -5.65 -17.41 18.80
N TYR A 148 -4.54 -16.83 18.35
CA TYR A 148 -4.53 -15.62 17.51
C TYR A 148 -3.73 -15.89 16.24
N ILE A 149 -4.24 -15.39 15.11
CA ILE A 149 -3.56 -15.45 13.80
C ILE A 149 -3.43 -14.04 13.29
N LYS A 150 -2.23 -13.69 12.82
CA LYS A 150 -1.95 -12.43 12.14
C LYS A 150 -1.71 -12.70 10.67
N LEU A 151 -2.43 -11.99 9.81
CA LEU A 151 -2.16 -11.93 8.37
C LEU A 151 -1.61 -10.54 8.07
N ASP A 152 -0.49 -10.48 7.35
CA ASP A 152 0.14 -9.25 6.92
C ASP A 152 0.05 -9.15 5.41
N LEU A 153 -0.49 -8.04 4.91
CA LEU A 153 -0.56 -7.76 3.48
C LEU A 153 0.73 -7.03 3.10
N THR A 154 1.61 -7.72 2.37
CA THR A 154 2.93 -7.19 1.95
C THR A 154 2.88 -6.60 0.54
#